data_AF-A0A9W4W521-F1
#
_entry.id   AF-A0A9W4W521-F1
#
_cell.length_a   1.000
_cell.length_b   1.000
_cell.length_c   1.000
_cell.angle_alpha   90.00
_cell.angle_beta   90.00
_cell.angle_gamma   90.00
#
_symmetry.space_group_name_H-M   'P 1'
#
loop_
_entity.id
_entity.type
_entity.pdbx_description
1 polymer ?
#
loop_
_entity_poly.entity_id
_entity_poly.type
_entity_poly.pdbx_seq_one_letter_code
_entity_poly.pdbx_strand_id
1 'polypeptide(L)'
;MATGKWRDPGVPHKGWDYVGCEDSGSLSMICEMCEKEEIRHIHTVTHPDFPTELHVGCVCAENLTSDYAKPRAAEAALKRRRARLKTFLTKGWRQGLNGSLSRAWKGRRVLLAPRGIGWIAKVNGAGGRKIFSARDDAGTAVFSYFDRPPAPGR
;
A
#
# COMPACT_ATOMS: atom_id res chain seq x y z
N MET A 1 12.50 -7.60 27.89
CA MET A 1 13.67 -6.69 27.89
C MET A 1 13.57 -5.80 26.65
N ALA A 2 13.80 -4.49 26.77
CA ALA A 2 13.94 -3.59 25.62
C ALA A 2 15.06 -4.08 24.69
N THR A 3 14.99 -3.84 23.38
CA THR A 3 16.02 -4.23 22.39
C THR A 3 16.23 -3.11 21.37
N GLY A 4 17.36 -3.13 20.67
CA GLY A 4 17.71 -2.12 19.68
C GLY A 4 17.83 -0.71 20.27
N LYS A 5 17.37 0.28 19.51
CA LYS A 5 17.38 1.71 19.88
C LYS A 5 16.56 2.05 21.12
N TRP A 6 15.68 1.17 21.60
CA TRP A 6 15.04 1.33 22.91
C TRP A 6 16.02 1.34 24.08
N ARG A 7 17.27 0.89 23.89
CA ARG A 7 18.34 0.98 24.90
C ARG A 7 19.29 2.15 24.69
N ASP A 8 19.16 2.86 23.58
CA ASP A 8 20.04 3.97 23.23
C ASP A 8 19.50 5.25 23.87
N PRO A 9 20.26 5.90 24.80
CA PRO A 9 19.85 7.17 25.39
C PRO A 9 19.93 8.34 24.41
N GLY A 10 20.63 8.19 23.28
CA GLY A 10 20.72 9.20 22.21
C GLY A 10 19.50 9.23 21.29
N VAL A 11 18.57 8.28 21.43
CA VAL A 11 17.34 8.22 20.63
C VAL A 11 16.16 8.61 21.50
N PRO A 12 15.36 9.63 21.12
CA PRO A 12 14.12 9.95 21.83
C PRO A 12 13.17 8.75 21.85
N HIS A 13 12.64 8.38 23.02
CA HIS A 13 11.72 7.23 23.14
C HIS A 13 10.25 7.61 22.97
N LYS A 14 9.96 8.92 22.93
CA LYS A 14 8.63 9.54 22.87
C LYS A 14 8.72 10.88 22.11
N GLY A 15 7.58 11.43 21.73
CA GLY A 15 7.49 12.77 21.11
C GLY A 15 7.64 12.77 19.58
N TRP A 16 7.53 11.61 18.94
CA TRP A 16 7.64 11.50 17.49
C TRP A 16 6.35 11.91 16.78
N ASP A 17 6.50 12.54 15.62
CA ASP A 17 5.43 12.83 14.69
C ASP A 17 5.22 11.66 13.72
N TYR A 18 3.95 11.34 13.45
CA TYR A 18 3.58 10.27 12.54
C TYR A 18 3.45 10.81 11.10
N VAL A 19 4.27 10.29 10.19
CA VAL A 19 4.28 10.72 8.78
C VAL A 19 3.34 9.86 7.94
N GLY A 20 3.45 8.53 8.03
CA GLY A 20 2.66 7.65 7.18
C GLY A 20 2.96 6.18 7.30
N CYS A 21 2.36 5.40 6.40
CA CYS A 21 2.56 3.96 6.30
C CYS A 21 2.64 3.51 4.84
N GLU A 22 3.59 2.63 4.56
CA GLU A 22 3.79 1.98 3.27
C GLU A 22 3.72 0.45 3.41
N ASP A 23 3.28 -0.26 2.35
CA ASP A 23 3.31 -1.72 2.26
C ASP A 23 4.40 -2.14 1.28
N SER A 24 5.51 -2.70 1.78
CA SER A 24 6.63 -3.17 0.95
C SER A 24 6.30 -4.41 0.11
N GLY A 25 5.12 -5.02 0.32
CA GLY A 25 4.67 -6.21 -0.41
C GLY A 25 5.05 -7.53 0.27
N SER A 26 6.16 -7.57 0.99
CA SER A 26 6.70 -8.75 1.71
C SER A 26 7.31 -8.38 3.06
N LEU A 27 7.55 -9.37 3.93
CA LEU A 27 8.37 -9.15 5.14
C LEU A 27 9.82 -9.01 4.69
N SER A 28 10.36 -7.79 4.70
CA SER A 28 11.67 -7.51 4.07
C SER A 28 12.48 -6.41 4.74
N MET A 29 11.93 -5.73 5.74
CA MET A 29 12.62 -4.68 6.49
C MET A 29 12.67 -5.06 7.96
N ILE A 30 13.78 -4.83 8.64
CA ILE A 30 13.85 -4.97 10.10
C ILE A 30 13.42 -3.64 10.72
N CYS A 31 12.52 -3.67 11.70
CA CYS A 31 12.08 -2.48 12.43
C CYS A 31 13.28 -1.74 13.02
N GLU A 32 13.49 -0.48 12.61
CA GLU A 32 14.68 0.28 13.01
C GLU A 32 14.72 0.63 14.50
N MET A 33 13.58 0.61 15.20
CA MET A 33 13.54 0.92 16.64
C MET A 33 13.86 -0.28 17.52
N CYS A 34 13.17 -1.42 17.31
CA CYS A 34 13.40 -2.62 18.13
C CYS A 34 14.53 -3.51 17.61
N GLU A 35 14.93 -3.33 16.34
CA GLU A 35 16.00 -4.05 15.63
C GLU A 35 15.85 -5.57 15.69
N LYS A 36 14.60 -6.03 15.76
CA LYS A 36 14.28 -7.45 15.98
C LYS A 36 13.19 -7.96 15.04
N GLU A 37 12.10 -7.21 14.90
CA GLU A 37 10.94 -7.66 14.14
C GLU A 37 11.13 -7.38 12.65
N GLU A 38 10.95 -8.39 11.81
CA GLU A 38 10.79 -8.18 10.37
C GLU A 38 9.38 -7.65 10.08
N ILE A 39 9.31 -6.54 9.35
CA ILE A 39 8.10 -5.81 9.07
C ILE A 39 7.84 -5.73 7.56
N ARG A 40 6.55 -5.70 7.24
CA ARG A 40 5.99 -5.51 5.90
C ARG A 40 5.37 -4.12 5.77
N HIS A 41 4.65 -3.69 6.80
CA HIS A 41 4.04 -2.37 6.85
C HIS A 41 5.03 -1.47 7.56
N ILE A 42 5.57 -0.53 6.80
CA ILE A 42 6.63 0.36 7.23
C ILE A 42 5.95 1.64 7.69
N HIS A 43 6.08 1.95 8.98
CA HIS A 43 5.61 3.21 9.53
C HIS A 43 6.76 4.20 9.61
N THR A 44 6.59 5.33 8.93
CA THR A 44 7.55 6.43 8.95
C THR A 44 7.17 7.40 10.06
N VAL A 45 8.12 7.68 10.94
CA VAL A 45 7.99 8.65 12.04
C VAL A 45 9.19 9.59 12.06
N THR A 46 8.98 10.83 12.47
CA THR A 46 10.02 11.87 12.56
C THR A 46 10.04 12.48 13.95
N HIS A 47 11.16 13.09 14.35
CA HIS A 47 11.27 13.78 15.63
C HIS A 47 12.09 15.05 15.44
N PRO A 48 11.69 16.20 16.04
CA PRO A 48 12.42 17.46 15.88
C PRO A 48 13.89 17.37 16.33
N ASP A 49 14.14 16.61 17.40
CA ASP A 49 15.49 16.42 17.96
C ASP A 49 16.24 15.20 17.38
N PHE A 50 15.71 14.55 16.32
CA PHE A 50 16.39 13.42 15.68
C PHE A 50 16.51 13.66 14.17
N PRO A 51 17.73 13.63 13.61
CA PRO A 51 17.99 14.17 12.27
C PRO A 51 17.44 13.31 11.13
N THR A 52 17.07 12.05 11.39
CA THR A 52 16.62 11.10 10.37
C THR A 52 15.25 10.55 10.70
N GLU A 53 14.46 10.23 9.70
CA GLU A 53 13.21 9.51 9.91
C GLU A 53 13.49 8.08 10.35
N LEU A 54 12.57 7.48 11.12
CA LEU A 54 12.62 6.07 11.46
C LEU A 54 11.53 5.28 10.76
N HIS A 55 11.91 4.10 10.27
CA HIS A 55 11.07 3.12 9.61
C HIS A 55 10.82 1.95 10.55
N VAL A 56 9.63 1.90 11.12
CA VAL A 56 9.32 1.02 12.25
C VAL A 56 8.05 0.22 12.03
N GLY A 57 7.86 -0.84 12.83
CA GLY A 57 6.60 -1.58 12.88
C GLY A 57 5.51 -0.81 13.64
N CYS A 58 4.25 -1.20 13.44
CA CYS A 58 3.07 -0.53 14.01
C CYS A 58 3.21 -0.27 15.52
N VAL A 59 3.57 -1.30 16.30
CA VAL A 59 3.71 -1.18 17.76
C VAL A 59 4.82 -0.21 18.16
N CYS A 60 5.93 -0.16 17.42
CA CYS A 60 6.99 0.80 17.70
C CYS A 60 6.56 2.23 17.34
N ALA A 61 5.87 2.43 16.22
CA ALA A 61 5.30 3.73 15.85
C ALA A 61 4.31 4.25 16.90
N GLU A 62 3.39 3.40 17.38
CA GLU A 62 2.43 3.76 18.43
C GLU A 62 3.14 4.22 19.71
N ASN A 63 4.19 3.51 20.11
CA ASN A 63 4.95 3.86 21.29
C ASN A 63 5.74 5.17 21.09
N LEU A 64 6.42 5.35 19.97
CA LEU A 64 7.23 6.55 19.70
C LEU A 64 6.37 7.82 19.62
N THR A 65 5.21 7.73 18.98
CA THR A 65 4.29 8.86 18.77
C THR A 65 3.32 9.07 19.93
N SER A 66 3.20 8.10 20.84
CA SER A 66 2.11 8.00 21.81
C SER A 66 0.70 8.04 21.19
N ASP A 67 0.58 7.67 19.91
CA ASP A 67 -0.67 7.59 19.17
C ASP A 67 -0.98 6.12 18.82
N TYR A 68 -1.91 5.53 19.56
CA TYR A 68 -2.32 4.13 19.39
C TYR A 68 -3.42 3.95 18.32
N ALA A 69 -3.82 5.01 17.62
CA ALA A 69 -4.91 4.99 16.64
C ALA A 69 -4.42 5.18 15.21
N LYS A 70 -3.60 6.22 14.95
CA LYS A 70 -3.17 6.57 13.59
C LYS A 70 -2.34 5.47 12.91
N PRO A 71 -1.29 4.90 13.54
CA PRO A 71 -0.49 3.85 12.90
C PRO A 71 -1.35 2.66 12.49
N ARG A 72 -2.19 2.19 13.42
CA ARG A 72 -3.09 1.05 13.20
C ARG A 72 -4.14 1.32 12.13
N ALA A 73 -4.72 2.53 12.11
CA ALA A 73 -5.70 2.92 11.11
C ALA A 73 -5.10 2.99 9.70
N ALA A 74 -3.88 3.51 9.56
CA ALA A 74 -3.16 3.59 8.30
C ALA A 74 -2.83 2.19 7.75
N GLU A 75 -2.28 1.30 8.58
CA GLU A 75 -2.02 -0.08 8.19
C GLU A 75 -3.33 -0.81 7.80
N ALA A 76 -4.39 -0.63 8.57
CA ALA A 76 -5.70 -1.20 8.26
C ALA A 76 -6.28 -0.66 6.94
N ALA A 77 -5.99 0.60 6.58
CA ALA A 77 -6.39 1.16 5.29
C ALA A 77 -5.67 0.48 4.11
N LEU A 78 -4.36 0.23 4.24
CA LEU A 78 -3.56 -0.51 3.24
C LEU A 78 -4.08 -1.94 3.08
N LYS A 79 -4.29 -2.67 4.18
CA LYS A 79 -4.85 -4.03 4.17
C LYS A 79 -6.22 -4.09 3.49
N ARG A 80 -7.13 -3.17 3.84
CA ARG A 80 -8.46 -3.08 3.22
C ARG A 80 -8.35 -2.77 1.73
N ARG A 81 -7.45 -1.87 1.33
CA ARG A 81 -7.21 -1.57 -0.10
C ARG A 81 -6.72 -2.80 -0.86
N ARG A 82 -5.76 -3.55 -0.31
CA ARG A 82 -5.25 -4.79 -0.90
C ARG A 82 -6.35 -5.85 -1.04
N ALA A 83 -7.20 -6.00 -0.04
CA ALA A 83 -8.36 -6.91 -0.11
C ALA A 83 -9.37 -6.50 -1.20
N ARG A 84 -9.63 -5.19 -1.34
CA ARG A 84 -10.46 -4.65 -2.43
C ARG A 84 -9.83 -4.88 -3.80
N LEU A 85 -8.52 -4.68 -3.96
CA LEU A 85 -7.79 -4.96 -5.20
C LEU A 85 -7.88 -6.45 -5.56
N LYS A 86 -7.64 -7.35 -4.61
CA LYS A 86 -7.78 -8.80 -4.83
C LYS A 86 -9.20 -9.15 -5.30
N THR A 87 -10.22 -8.62 -4.63
CA THR A 87 -11.62 -8.82 -5.01
C THR A 87 -11.94 -8.21 -6.38
N PHE A 88 -11.34 -7.05 -6.68
CA PHE A 88 -11.49 -6.38 -7.96
C PHE A 88 -10.95 -7.26 -9.08
N LEU A 89 -9.73 -7.81 -8.94
CA LEU A 89 -9.08 -8.64 -9.95
C LEU A 89 -9.70 -10.05 -10.09
N THR A 90 -10.24 -10.63 -9.03
CA THR A 90 -10.64 -12.05 -9.05
C THR A 90 -12.14 -12.28 -9.28
N LYS A 91 -13.02 -11.36 -8.89
CA LYS A 91 -14.47 -11.59 -8.87
C LYS A 91 -15.22 -10.69 -9.87
N GLY A 92 -16.41 -11.11 -10.30
CA GLY A 92 -17.37 -10.25 -11.01
C GLY A 92 -16.96 -9.83 -12.43
N TRP A 93 -15.96 -10.48 -13.03
CA TRP A 93 -15.60 -10.29 -14.43
C TRP A 93 -16.42 -11.20 -15.34
N ARG A 94 -16.91 -10.65 -16.45
CA ARG A 94 -17.53 -11.39 -17.54
C ARG A 94 -16.55 -11.51 -18.69
N GLN A 95 -16.29 -12.74 -19.11
CA GLN A 95 -15.41 -13.03 -20.23
C GLN A 95 -16.19 -12.91 -21.55
N GLY A 96 -15.61 -12.17 -22.49
CA GLY A 96 -16.10 -12.06 -23.87
C GLY A 96 -15.38 -13.05 -24.79
N LEU A 97 -15.95 -13.23 -25.99
CA LEU A 97 -15.46 -14.19 -26.99
C LEU A 97 -14.03 -13.93 -27.47
N ASN A 98 -13.56 -12.68 -27.42
CA ASN A 98 -12.22 -12.27 -27.83
C ASN A 98 -11.19 -12.28 -26.68
N GLY A 99 -11.48 -12.97 -25.56
CA GLY A 99 -10.63 -12.97 -24.38
C GLY A 99 -10.67 -11.67 -23.56
N SER A 100 -11.53 -10.71 -23.92
CA SER A 100 -11.75 -9.52 -23.10
C SER A 100 -12.52 -9.84 -21.82
N LEU A 101 -12.26 -9.05 -20.78
CA LEU A 101 -12.92 -9.13 -19.48
C LEU A 101 -13.61 -7.80 -19.22
N SER A 102 -14.90 -7.84 -18.91
CA SER A 102 -15.67 -6.65 -18.58
C SER A 102 -16.37 -6.76 -17.24
N ARG A 103 -16.50 -5.65 -16.53
CA ARG A 103 -17.14 -5.58 -15.20
C ARG A 103 -17.72 -4.19 -14.94
N ALA A 104 -18.85 -4.13 -14.24
CA ALA A 104 -19.32 -2.90 -13.62
C ALA A 104 -18.65 -2.72 -12.24
N TRP A 105 -18.05 -1.55 -12.00
CA TRP A 105 -17.40 -1.22 -10.74
C TRP A 105 -17.62 0.26 -10.39
N LYS A 106 -18.12 0.54 -9.19
CA LYS A 106 -18.47 1.89 -8.72
C LYS A 106 -19.25 2.72 -9.77
N GLY A 107 -20.26 2.10 -10.39
CA GLY A 107 -21.11 2.75 -11.41
C GLY A 107 -20.47 2.96 -12.78
N ARG A 108 -19.26 2.42 -13.03
CA ARG A 108 -18.56 2.55 -14.32
C ARG A 108 -18.26 1.20 -14.94
N ARG A 109 -18.27 1.12 -16.27
CA ARG A 109 -17.88 -0.07 -17.02
C ARG A 109 -16.38 -0.11 -17.17
N VAL A 110 -15.76 -1.14 -16.61
CA VAL A 110 -14.36 -1.47 -16.80
C VAL A 110 -14.23 -2.55 -17.87
N LEU A 111 -13.26 -2.39 -18.76
CA LEU A 111 -12.87 -3.38 -19.76
C LEU A 111 -11.36 -3.59 -19.71
N LEU A 112 -10.94 -4.85 -19.58
CA LEU A 112 -9.58 -5.31 -19.85
C LEU A 112 -9.64 -6.13 -21.13
N ALA A 113 -8.77 -5.86 -22.10
CA ALA A 113 -8.78 -6.61 -23.35
C ALA A 113 -7.35 -6.92 -23.82
N PRO A 114 -7.11 -8.10 -24.39
CA PRO A 114 -5.84 -8.38 -25.05
C PRO A 114 -5.68 -7.46 -26.27
N ARG A 115 -4.46 -7.01 -26.51
CA ARG A 115 -4.08 -6.22 -27.69
C ARG A 115 -2.62 -6.49 -28.04
N GLY A 116 -2.39 -7.18 -29.15
CA GLY A 116 -1.05 -7.64 -29.51
C GLY A 116 -0.48 -8.56 -28.43
N ILE A 117 0.74 -8.27 -27.97
CA ILE A 117 1.45 -9.05 -26.95
C ILE A 117 1.03 -8.73 -25.50
N GLY A 118 0.11 -7.79 -25.29
CA GLY A 118 -0.21 -7.28 -23.97
C GLY A 118 -1.69 -7.02 -23.75
N TRP A 119 -1.96 -6.21 -22.73
CA TRP A 119 -3.29 -5.90 -22.26
C TRP A 119 -3.54 -4.41 -22.28
N ILE A 120 -4.77 -4.01 -22.58
CA ILE A 120 -5.23 -2.64 -22.44
C ILE A 120 -6.37 -2.55 -21.44
N ALA A 121 -6.50 -1.38 -20.84
CA ALA A 121 -7.51 -1.08 -19.84
C ALA A 121 -8.34 0.13 -20.27
N LYS A 122 -9.67 0.02 -20.19
CA LYS A 122 -10.62 1.09 -20.51
C LYS A 122 -11.65 1.26 -19.39
N VAL A 123 -12.06 2.51 -19.16
CA VAL A 123 -13.15 2.88 -18.25
C VAL A 123 -14.17 3.69 -19.05
N ASN A 124 -15.42 3.21 -19.11
CA ASN A 124 -16.50 3.78 -19.92
C ASN A 124 -16.09 4.01 -21.40
N GLY A 125 -15.29 3.09 -21.96
CA GLY A 125 -14.81 3.17 -23.35
C GLY A 125 -13.58 4.06 -23.55
N ALA A 126 -13.24 4.93 -22.60
CA ALA A 126 -12.04 5.77 -22.65
C ALA A 126 -10.80 5.02 -22.13
N GLY A 127 -9.62 5.37 -22.65
CA GLY A 127 -8.33 4.78 -22.27
C GLY A 127 -7.74 3.84 -23.32
N GLY A 128 -6.94 2.86 -22.88
CA GLY A 128 -6.32 1.86 -23.76
C GLY A 128 -5.15 2.35 -24.63
N ARG A 129 -4.53 3.49 -24.27
CA ARG A 129 -3.29 3.99 -24.90
C ARG A 129 -2.06 3.22 -24.39
N LYS A 130 -2.00 2.93 -23.09
CA LYS A 130 -0.93 2.15 -22.48
C LYS A 130 -1.21 0.66 -22.68
N ILE A 131 -0.19 -0.06 -23.14
CA ILE A 131 -0.17 -1.53 -23.19
C ILE A 131 0.55 -2.01 -21.93
N PHE A 132 -0.06 -2.94 -21.23
CA PHE A 132 0.46 -3.60 -20.04
C PHE A 132 0.95 -5.00 -20.41
N SER A 133 2.01 -5.46 -19.74
CA SER A 133 2.55 -6.81 -19.88
C SER A 133 1.54 -7.89 -19.50
N ALA A 134 0.81 -7.68 -18.40
CA ALA A 134 -0.15 -8.65 -17.90
C ALA A 134 -1.54 -8.06 -17.68
N ARG A 135 -2.54 -8.94 -17.64
CA ARG A 135 -3.93 -8.64 -17.31
C ARG A 135 -4.06 -7.98 -15.94
N ASP A 136 -3.33 -8.49 -14.95
CA ASP A 136 -3.39 -8.00 -13.57
C ASP A 136 -2.73 -6.62 -13.41
N ASP A 137 -1.72 -6.30 -14.22
CA ASP A 137 -1.11 -4.96 -14.28
C ASP A 137 -2.12 -3.94 -14.82
N ALA A 138 -2.80 -4.27 -15.93
CA ALA A 138 -3.86 -3.45 -16.48
C ALA A 138 -5.02 -3.27 -15.48
N GLY A 139 -5.39 -4.35 -14.79
CA GLY A 139 -6.40 -4.33 -13.73
C GLY A 139 -6.01 -3.45 -12.54
N THR A 140 -4.76 -3.53 -12.08
CA THR A 140 -4.23 -2.74 -10.97
C THR A 140 -4.16 -1.25 -11.32
N ALA A 141 -3.79 -0.91 -12.55
CA ALA A 141 -3.80 0.46 -13.04
C ALA A 141 -5.22 1.05 -13.04
N VAL A 142 -6.22 0.29 -13.51
CA VAL A 142 -7.62 0.73 -13.46
C VAL A 142 -8.13 0.81 -12.02
N PHE A 143 -7.80 -0.17 -11.17
CA PHE A 143 -8.20 -0.13 -9.77
C PHE A 143 -7.68 1.14 -9.07
N SER A 144 -6.43 1.51 -9.33
CA SER A 144 -5.80 2.71 -8.77
C SER A 144 -6.47 4.01 -9.21
N TYR A 145 -7.16 4.02 -10.36
CA TYR A 145 -8.01 5.15 -10.75
C TYR A 145 -9.26 5.29 -9.85
N PHE A 146 -9.81 4.19 -9.34
CA PHE A 146 -10.98 4.20 -8.44
C PHE A 146 -10.64 4.26 -6.95
N ASP A 147 -9.43 3.83 -6.60
CA ASP A 147 -8.95 3.64 -5.23
C ASP A 147 -7.47 4.02 -5.23
N ARG A 148 -7.21 5.33 -5.15
CA ARG A 148 -5.85 5.87 -5.21
C ARG A 148 -5.02 5.28 -4.07
N PRO A 149 -3.78 4.82 -4.33
CA PRO A 149 -2.90 4.46 -3.22
C PRO A 149 -2.72 5.68 -2.29
N PRO A 150 -2.56 5.46 -0.98
CA PRO A 150 -2.12 6.55 -0.11
C PRO A 150 -0.83 7.15 -0.67
N ALA A 151 -0.67 8.46 -0.55
CA ALA A 151 0.59 9.08 -0.91
C ALA A 151 1.70 8.43 -0.05
N PRO A 152 2.87 8.13 -0.62
CA PRO A 152 4.02 7.78 0.21
C PRO A 152 4.21 8.91 1.24
N GLY A 153 4.54 8.54 2.48
CA GLY A 153 4.98 9.50 3.49
C GLY A 153 6.08 10.35 2.87
N ARG A 154 5.98 11.67 3.01
CA ARG A 154 6.93 12.61 2.42
C ARG A 154 8.18 12.67 3.27
#